data_AF-A0A969GJN2-F1
#
_entry.id   AF-A0A969GJN2-F1
#
_cell.length_a   1.000
_cell.length_b   1.000
_cell.length_c   1.000
_cell.angle_alpha   90.00
_cell.angle_beta   90.00
_cell.angle_gamma   90.00
#
_symmetry.space_group_name_H-M   'P 1'
#
loop_
_entity.id
_entity.type
_entity.pdbx_description
1 polymer ?
#
loop_
_entity_poly.entity_id
_entity_poly.type
_entity_poly.pdbx_seq_one_letter_code
_entity_poly.pdbx_strand_id
1 'polypeptide(L)'
;MLLHGFVNLLPDAPTLTPLQAAKQTYDGLTAREREVAALVAQGLTNRAMAEALVISERTVEKHVENASGKLGFTNRTQLAVWASEKGLTSG
;
A
#
# COMPACT_ATOMS: atom_id res chain seq x y z
N MET A 1 37.76 3.13 -35.22
CA MET A 1 38.44 2.88 -33.93
C MET A 1 37.97 3.95 -32.95
N LEU A 2 37.19 3.54 -31.93
CA LEU A 2 36.79 4.20 -30.66
C LEU A 2 36.07 5.58 -30.74
N LEU A 3 34.72 5.62 -30.56
CA LEU A 3 33.93 5.95 -29.34
C LEU A 3 34.22 7.36 -28.79
N HIS A 4 33.25 8.28 -28.68
CA HIS A 4 32.43 8.62 -27.49
C HIS A 4 31.53 9.80 -27.94
N GLY A 5 30.28 10.01 -27.55
CA GLY A 5 29.44 9.37 -26.57
C GLY A 5 28.00 9.85 -26.77
N PHE A 6 27.07 8.93 -26.58
CA PHE A 6 25.65 9.21 -26.47
C PHE A 6 25.48 10.08 -25.21
N VAL A 7 25.10 11.36 -25.38
CA VAL A 7 24.63 12.16 -24.25
C VAL A 7 23.30 11.55 -23.85
N ASN A 8 23.35 10.62 -22.89
CA ASN A 8 22.16 10.12 -22.23
C ASN A 8 21.64 11.27 -21.36
N LEU A 9 20.82 12.14 -21.96
CA LEU A 9 19.94 13.03 -21.22
C LEU A 9 18.85 12.14 -20.62
N LEU A 10 19.20 11.42 -19.54
CA LEU A 10 18.17 11.00 -18.59
C LEU A 10 17.53 12.31 -18.13
N PRO A 11 16.22 12.53 -18.38
CA PRO A 11 15.54 13.63 -17.70
C PRO A 11 15.76 13.43 -16.21
N ASP A 12 16.12 14.50 -15.49
CA ASP A 12 16.16 14.50 -14.02
C ASP A 12 14.91 13.76 -13.54
N ALA A 13 15.08 12.56 -12.99
CA ALA A 13 13.96 11.81 -12.47
C ALA A 13 13.27 12.74 -11.47
N PRO A 14 11.96 13.03 -11.64
CA PRO A 14 11.30 14.03 -10.82
C PRO A 14 11.54 13.67 -9.37
N THR A 15 12.19 14.57 -8.62
CA THR A 15 12.49 14.36 -7.22
C THR A 15 11.15 14.29 -6.52
N LEU A 16 10.68 13.07 -6.24
CA LEU A 16 9.38 12.87 -5.62
C LEU A 16 9.39 13.58 -4.28
N THR A 17 8.35 14.35 -4.03
CA THR A 17 8.12 14.87 -2.67
C THR A 17 8.02 13.69 -1.70
N PRO A 18 8.38 13.85 -0.41
CA PRO A 18 8.29 12.76 0.57
C PRO A 18 6.91 12.08 0.61
N LEU A 19 5.83 12.84 0.37
CA LEU A 19 4.46 12.31 0.29
C LEU A 19 4.25 11.43 -0.95
N GLN A 20 4.82 11.81 -2.11
CA GLN A 20 4.77 11.02 -3.33
C GLN A 20 5.64 9.76 -3.23
N ALA A 21 6.83 9.87 -2.62
CA ALA A 21 7.69 8.73 -2.37
C ALA A 21 7.01 7.71 -1.44
N ALA A 22 6.43 8.16 -0.33
CA ALA A 22 5.66 7.30 0.58
C ALA A 22 4.44 6.66 -0.10
N LYS A 23 3.75 7.41 -0.99
CA LYS A 23 2.66 6.87 -1.80
C LYS A 23 3.15 5.76 -2.73
N GLN A 24 4.35 5.89 -3.31
CA GLN A 24 4.95 4.84 -4.14
C GLN A 24 5.47 3.65 -3.32
N THR A 25 5.96 3.85 -2.10
CA THR A 25 6.39 2.77 -1.21
C THR A 25 5.29 1.73 -0.97
N TYR A 26 4.05 2.22 -0.86
CA TYR A 26 2.87 1.41 -0.58
C TYR A 26 1.91 1.34 -1.77
N ASP A 27 2.43 1.38 -2.99
CA ASP A 27 1.68 1.08 -4.22
C ASP A 27 0.39 1.92 -4.36
N GLY A 28 0.41 3.16 -3.88
CA GLY A 28 -0.72 4.10 -3.97
C GLY A 28 -1.71 4.07 -2.80
N LEU A 29 -1.50 3.23 -1.78
CA LEU A 29 -2.38 3.17 -0.61
C LEU A 29 -2.30 4.44 0.25
N THR A 30 -3.47 4.91 0.68
CA THR A 30 -3.64 5.96 1.69
C THR A 30 -3.27 5.43 3.08
N ALA A 31 -3.11 6.34 4.06
CA ALA A 31 -2.79 5.94 5.43
C ALA A 31 -3.80 4.96 6.02
N ARG A 32 -5.10 5.24 5.86
CA ARG A 32 -6.18 4.38 6.38
C ARG A 32 -6.23 3.02 5.68
N GLU A 33 -5.93 2.97 4.39
CA GLU A 33 -5.84 1.72 3.64
C GLU A 33 -4.65 0.85 4.08
N ARG A 34 -3.51 1.47 4.41
CA ARG A 34 -2.37 0.75 4.99
C ARG A 34 -2.67 0.21 6.37
N GLU A 35 -3.38 0.98 7.19
CA GLU A 35 -3.79 0.56 8.52
C GLU A 35 -4.72 -0.66 8.46
N VAL A 36 -5.75 -0.66 7.60
CA VAL A 36 -6.59 -1.85 7.44
C VAL A 36 -5.81 -3.03 6.83
N ALA A 37 -4.88 -2.79 5.91
CA ALA A 37 -4.04 -3.85 5.35
C ALA A 37 -3.14 -4.50 6.42
N ALA A 38 -2.59 -3.70 7.35
CA ALA A 38 -1.82 -4.19 8.48
C ALA A 38 -2.66 -5.07 9.42
N LEU A 39 -3.89 -4.66 9.73
CA LEU A 39 -4.80 -5.42 10.58
C LEU A 39 -5.32 -6.70 9.89
N VAL A 40 -5.48 -6.65 8.55
CA VAL A 40 -5.78 -7.83 7.74
C VAL A 40 -4.65 -8.85 7.84
N ALA A 41 -3.39 -8.41 7.75
CA ALA A 41 -2.22 -9.28 7.90
C ALA A 41 -2.08 -9.88 9.32
N GLN A 42 -2.56 -9.17 10.33
CA GLN A 42 -2.68 -9.69 11.71
C GLN A 42 -3.84 -10.69 11.90
N GLY A 43 -4.63 -10.95 10.85
CA GLY A 43 -5.73 -11.92 10.89
C GLY A 43 -7.02 -11.40 11.54
N LEU A 44 -7.13 -10.10 11.82
CA LEU A 44 -8.37 -9.54 12.40
C LEU A 44 -9.54 -9.70 11.43
N THR A 45 -10.76 -9.79 11.96
CA THR A 45 -11.99 -9.74 11.16
C THR A 45 -12.41 -8.28 10.90
N ASN A 46 -13.33 -8.03 9.97
CA ASN A 46 -13.84 -6.67 9.73
C ASN A 46 -14.47 -6.06 11.00
N ARG A 47 -15.15 -6.88 11.81
CA ARG A 47 -15.68 -6.48 13.12
C ARG A 47 -14.58 -6.08 14.10
N ALA A 48 -13.56 -6.91 14.29
CA ALA A 48 -12.45 -6.60 15.19
C ALA A 48 -11.69 -5.34 14.74
N MET A 49 -11.51 -5.15 13.43
CA MET A 49 -10.93 -3.91 12.88
C MET A 49 -11.84 -2.70 13.12
N ALA A 50 -13.15 -2.85 13.00
CA ALA A 50 -14.11 -1.77 13.22
C ALA A 50 -14.06 -1.28 14.67
N GLU A 51 -13.97 -2.22 15.62
CA GLU A 51 -13.76 -1.93 17.05
C GLU A 51 -12.42 -1.23 17.29
N ALA A 52 -11.32 -1.76 16.75
CA ALA A 52 -9.99 -1.19 16.92
C ALA A 52 -9.85 0.22 16.33
N LEU A 53 -10.51 0.48 15.20
CA LEU A 53 -10.42 1.74 14.47
C LEU A 53 -11.54 2.73 14.79
N VAL A 54 -12.47 2.35 15.68
CA VAL A 54 -13.66 3.11 16.09
C VAL A 54 -14.46 3.63 14.90
N ILE A 55 -14.81 2.71 13.98
CA ILE A 55 -15.62 2.97 12.77
C ILE A 55 -16.60 1.83 12.54
N SER A 56 -17.48 1.94 11.54
CA SER A 56 -18.40 0.85 11.19
C SER A 56 -17.72 -0.28 10.44
N GLU A 57 -18.23 -1.52 10.57
CA GLU A 57 -17.77 -2.67 9.77
C GLU A 57 -17.86 -2.40 8.27
N ARG A 58 -18.91 -1.72 7.81
CA ARG A 58 -19.08 -1.33 6.40
C ARG A 58 -18.00 -0.35 5.93
N THR A 59 -17.55 0.54 6.81
CA THR A 59 -16.44 1.46 6.51
C THR A 59 -15.13 0.69 6.37
N VAL A 60 -14.88 -0.28 7.23
CA VAL A 60 -13.72 -1.17 7.14
C VAL A 60 -13.74 -1.97 5.84
N GLU A 61 -14.87 -2.61 5.51
CA GLU A 61 -15.06 -3.33 4.26
C GLU A 61 -14.73 -2.42 3.07
N LYS A 62 -15.22 -1.17 3.08
CA LYS A 62 -14.93 -0.23 2.00
C LYS A 62 -13.44 0.11 1.87
N HIS A 63 -12.74 0.27 3.00
CA HIS A 63 -11.29 0.50 2.97
C HIS A 63 -10.53 -0.72 2.44
N VAL A 64 -10.93 -1.94 2.81
CA VAL A 64 -10.32 -3.18 2.33
C VAL A 64 -10.56 -3.37 0.82
N GLU A 65 -11.76 -3.09 0.34
CA GLU A 65 -12.09 -3.09 -1.09
C GLU A 65 -11.24 -2.08 -1.87
N ASN A 66 -11.16 -0.84 -1.38
CA ASN A 66 -10.39 0.21 -2.04
C ASN A 66 -8.89 -0.12 -2.06
N ALA A 67 -8.35 -0.66 -0.97
CA ALA A 67 -6.97 -1.12 -0.90
C ALA A 67 -6.72 -2.25 -1.91
N SER A 68 -7.55 -3.29 -1.88
CA SER A 68 -7.45 -4.43 -2.80
C SER A 68 -7.58 -3.98 -4.26
N GLY A 69 -8.52 -3.08 -4.55
CA GLY A 69 -8.72 -2.53 -5.90
C GLY A 69 -7.52 -1.74 -6.41
N LYS A 70 -6.84 -0.97 -5.54
CA LYS A 70 -5.60 -0.26 -5.90
C LYS A 70 -4.43 -1.21 -6.18
N LEU A 71 -4.38 -2.33 -5.48
CA LEU A 71 -3.32 -3.34 -5.63
C LEU A 71 -3.64 -4.41 -6.69
N GLY A 72 -4.87 -4.41 -7.24
CA GLY A 72 -5.32 -5.43 -8.18
C GLY A 72 -5.57 -6.80 -7.54
N PHE A 73 -5.83 -6.85 -6.23
CA PHE A 73 -6.09 -8.08 -5.50
C PHE A 73 -7.56 -8.46 -5.50
N THR A 74 -7.82 -9.76 -5.55
CA THR A 74 -9.18 -10.33 -5.61
C THR A 74 -9.59 -10.99 -4.31
N ASN A 75 -8.66 -11.20 -3.37
CA ASN A 75 -8.98 -11.79 -2.07
C ASN A 75 -8.18 -11.19 -0.91
N ARG A 76 -8.72 -11.38 0.29
CA ARG A 76 -8.16 -10.90 1.56
C ARG A 76 -6.75 -11.46 1.83
N THR A 77 -6.49 -12.70 1.41
CA THR A 77 -5.20 -13.36 1.63
C THR A 77 -4.08 -12.67 0.85
N GLN A 78 -4.34 -12.25 -0.39
CA GLN A 78 -3.37 -11.47 -1.18
C GLN A 78 -3.04 -10.15 -0.48
N LEU A 79 -4.05 -9.45 0.05
CA LEU A 79 -3.84 -8.22 0.83
C LEU A 79 -3.01 -8.48 2.10
N ALA A 80 -3.28 -9.58 2.81
CA ALA A 80 -2.53 -9.98 4.00
C ALA A 80 -1.05 -10.25 3.67
N VAL A 81 -0.78 -11.05 2.65
CA VAL A 81 0.59 -11.40 2.22
C VAL A 81 1.36 -10.14 1.83
N TRP A 82 0.78 -9.28 0.98
CA TRP A 82 1.41 -8.03 0.56
C TRP A 82 1.73 -7.12 1.75
N ALA A 83 0.83 -6.99 2.71
CA ALA A 83 1.05 -6.14 3.87
C ALA A 83 2.20 -6.67 4.76
N SER A 84 2.33 -7.99 4.90
CA SER A 84 3.47 -8.62 5.56
C SER A 84 4.78 -8.37 4.79
N GLU A 85 4.78 -8.52 3.47
CA GLU A 85 5.95 -8.25 2.61
C GLU A 85 6.41 -6.78 2.68
N LYS A 86 5.47 -5.85 2.83
CA LYS A 86 5.74 -4.41 3.00
C LYS A 86 6.11 -4.02 4.43
N GLY A 87 6.15 -4.98 5.37
CA GLY A 87 6.48 -4.72 6.77
C GLY A 87 5.46 -3.84 7.50
N LEU A 88 4.18 -3.87 7.07
CA LEU A 88 3.11 -3.07 7.68
C LEU A 88 2.62 -3.66 9.02
N THR A 89 2.93 -4.92 9.31
CA THR A 89 2.64 -5.54 10.59
C THR A 89 3.67 -5.06 11.62
N SER A 90 3.28 -4.13 12.49
CA SER A 90 4.02 -3.86 13.72
C SER A 90 3.50 -4.79 14.81
N GLY A 91 4.19 -5.92 14.96
CA GLY A 91 3.95 -6.98 15.95
C GLY A 91 5.09 -7.98 15.88
#